data_AF-A0A8J3J3K5-F1
#
_entry.id   AF-A0A8J3J3K5-F1
#
_cell.length_a   1.000
_cell.length_b   1.000
_cell.length_c   1.000
_cell.angle_alpha   90.00
_cell.angle_beta   90.00
_cell.angle_gamma   90.00
#
_symmetry.space_group_name_H-M   'P 1'
#
loop_
_entity.id
_entity.type
_entity.pdbx_description
1 polymer ?
#
loop_
_entity_poly.entity_id
_entity_poly.type
_entity_poly.pdbx_seq_one_letter_code
_entity_poly.pdbx_strand_id
1 'polypeptide(L)'
;MKLRRSPNSIAIIDFDGPVSDTSARAQEAHRRVQMKTLALEEPPAPDSNEYKALFYSTDAFYDPSLLVLDQLQPGTDIAITRLQELYTDVYILTSRPDFLAEPTEQWLSAHSLRFPRESIRYKLYAQGEDQREQRVSTAVWKAIIVHQAAVWYDHILFIDDDVKNRAEVAAHQLSNVEIKESLADYIFDDSPIIL
;
A
#
# COMPACT_ATOMS: atom_id res chain seq x y z
N MET A 1 -9.29 -27.20 13.25
CA MET A 1 -9.74 -26.27 14.31
C MET A 1 -10.55 -25.19 13.62
N LYS A 2 -11.83 -24.95 13.96
CA LYS A 2 -12.60 -23.87 13.31
C LYS A 2 -12.05 -22.53 13.80
N LEU A 3 -11.39 -21.78 12.93
CA LEU A 3 -10.95 -20.42 13.24
C LEU A 3 -12.21 -19.60 13.53
N ARG A 4 -12.38 -19.19 14.77
CA ARG A 4 -13.46 -18.26 15.15
C ARG A 4 -12.97 -16.87 14.80
N ARG A 5 -13.71 -16.18 13.93
CA ARG A 5 -13.54 -14.75 13.66
C ARG A 5 -13.44 -14.00 14.98
N SER A 6 -12.38 -13.22 15.16
CA SER A 6 -12.27 -12.37 16.36
C SER A 6 -13.39 -11.33 16.28
N PRO A 7 -14.28 -11.23 17.29
CA PRO A 7 -15.24 -10.14 17.30
C PRO A 7 -14.47 -8.82 17.21
N ASN A 8 -14.93 -7.93 16.32
CA ASN A 8 -14.41 -6.57 16.17
C ASN A 8 -12.89 -6.49 15.86
N SER A 9 -12.50 -7.05 14.72
CA SER A 9 -11.10 -7.12 14.26
C SER A 9 -10.92 -6.55 12.85
N ILE A 10 -9.78 -5.93 12.57
CA ILE A 10 -9.46 -5.36 11.25
C ILE A 10 -8.08 -5.78 10.76
N ALA A 11 -7.95 -6.06 9.47
CA ALA A 11 -6.66 -6.13 8.78
C ALA A 11 -6.47 -4.87 7.93
N ILE A 12 -5.33 -4.19 8.08
CA ILE A 12 -4.93 -3.00 7.33
C ILE A 12 -3.66 -3.37 6.55
N ILE A 13 -3.73 -3.32 5.23
CA ILE A 13 -2.72 -3.89 4.34
C ILE A 13 -2.22 -2.79 3.41
N ASP A 14 -0.91 -2.58 3.34
CA ASP A 14 -0.33 -1.74 2.30
C ASP A 14 -0.52 -2.36 0.91
N PHE A 15 -0.62 -1.50 -0.10
CA PHE A 15 -0.86 -1.96 -1.46
C PHE A 15 0.44 -2.31 -2.20
N ASP A 16 1.32 -1.33 -2.35
CA ASP A 16 2.60 -1.52 -3.06
C ASP A 16 3.52 -2.33 -2.14
N GLY A 17 4.07 -3.45 -2.62
CA GLY A 17 4.87 -4.38 -1.81
C GLY A 17 4.07 -5.62 -1.41
N PRO A 18 3.13 -5.56 -0.44
CA PRO A 18 2.38 -6.73 0.01
C PRO A 18 1.38 -7.28 -1.02
N VAL A 19 0.65 -6.42 -1.74
CA VAL A 19 -0.38 -6.83 -2.72
C VAL A 19 0.17 -6.75 -4.15
N SER A 20 0.90 -5.69 -4.44
CA SER A 20 1.34 -5.33 -5.80
C SER A 20 2.85 -5.23 -5.88
N ASP A 21 3.46 -6.01 -6.77
CA ASP A 21 4.85 -5.81 -7.19
C ASP A 21 4.90 -4.71 -8.25
N THR A 22 5.57 -3.60 -7.90
CA THR A 22 5.69 -2.40 -8.73
C THR A 22 7.03 -2.32 -9.46
N SER A 23 7.86 -3.37 -9.42
CA SER A 23 9.23 -3.37 -9.95
C SER A 23 9.29 -3.03 -11.44
N ALA A 24 8.39 -3.58 -12.25
CA ALA A 24 8.34 -3.29 -13.69
C ALA A 24 7.93 -1.83 -13.97
N ARG A 25 6.97 -1.30 -13.20
CA ARG A 25 6.59 0.12 -13.26
C ARG A 25 7.75 1.03 -12.85
N ALA A 26 8.48 0.67 -11.80
CA ALA A 26 9.66 1.42 -11.35
C ALA A 26 10.76 1.47 -12.41
N GLN A 27 11.03 0.34 -13.08
CA GLN A 27 12.00 0.28 -14.18
C GLN A 27 11.61 1.19 -15.35
N GLU A 28 10.33 1.16 -15.76
CA GLU A 28 9.83 2.04 -16.82
C GLU A 28 9.87 3.52 -16.41
N ALA A 29 9.52 3.83 -15.16
CA ALA A 29 9.63 5.18 -14.62
C ALA A 29 11.09 5.70 -14.64
N HIS A 30 12.06 4.88 -14.23
CA HIS A 30 13.48 5.21 -14.35
C HIS A 30 13.89 5.49 -15.79
N ARG A 31 13.45 4.65 -16.74
CA ARG A 31 13.73 4.86 -18.17
C ARG A 31 13.17 6.21 -18.66
N ARG A 32 11.96 6.58 -18.26
CA ARG A 32 11.33 7.85 -18.63
C ARG A 32 12.06 9.06 -18.03
N VAL A 33 12.44 9.00 -16.76
CA VAL A 33 13.25 10.06 -16.11
C VAL A 33 14.61 10.20 -16.78
N GLN A 34 15.28 9.08 -17.11
CA GLN A 34 16.55 9.10 -17.86
C GLN A 34 16.35 9.80 -19.20
N MET A 35 15.35 9.41 -20.01
CA MET A 35 15.06 10.05 -21.29
C MET A 35 14.80 11.56 -21.17
N LYS A 36 14.10 11.99 -20.11
CA LYS A 36 13.81 13.41 -19.83
C LYS A 36 15.06 14.20 -19.44
N THR A 37 16.02 13.56 -18.80
CA THR A 37 17.25 14.18 -18.29
C THR A 37 18.42 14.12 -19.27
N LEU A 38 18.36 13.29 -20.32
CA LEU A 38 19.39 13.18 -21.37
C LEU A 38 19.70 14.49 -22.10
N ALA A 39 18.75 15.43 -22.17
CA ALA A 39 18.91 16.72 -22.83
C ALA A 39 19.40 17.83 -21.90
N LEU A 40 19.60 17.54 -20.61
CA LEU A 40 20.05 18.51 -19.61
C LEU A 40 21.59 18.56 -19.60
N GLU A 41 22.15 19.77 -19.53
CA GLU A 41 23.60 19.95 -19.36
C GLU A 41 24.07 19.38 -18.01
N GLU A 42 23.23 19.48 -16.98
CA GLU A 42 23.46 18.95 -15.63
C GLU A 42 22.24 18.15 -15.15
N PRO A 43 22.21 16.81 -15.33
CA PRO A 43 21.10 15.99 -14.86
C PRO A 43 21.11 15.88 -13.32
N PRO A 44 19.93 15.81 -12.67
CA PRO A 44 19.86 15.68 -11.22
C PRO A 44 20.45 14.34 -10.76
N ALA A 45 21.21 14.36 -9.67
CA ALA A 45 21.74 13.15 -9.06
C ALA A 45 20.60 12.19 -8.64
N PRO A 46 20.73 10.85 -8.81
CA PRO A 46 19.66 9.90 -8.55
C PRO A 46 19.00 9.98 -7.16
N ASP A 47 19.75 10.38 -6.14
CA ASP A 47 19.25 10.48 -4.76
C ASP A 47 18.71 11.86 -4.39
N SER A 48 18.78 12.83 -5.30
CA SER A 48 18.34 14.20 -5.05
C SER A 48 16.82 14.31 -4.95
N ASN A 49 16.34 15.35 -4.26
CA ASN A 49 14.90 15.64 -4.19
C ASN A 49 14.32 15.95 -5.57
N GLU A 50 15.13 16.54 -6.46
CA GLU A 50 14.73 16.84 -7.83
C GLU A 50 14.53 15.55 -8.65
N TYR A 51 15.45 14.59 -8.54
CA TYR A 51 15.28 13.30 -9.20
C TYR A 51 14.05 12.57 -8.67
N LYS A 52 13.83 12.56 -7.36
CA LYS A 52 12.64 11.97 -6.74
C LYS A 52 11.35 12.64 -7.23
N ALA A 53 11.33 13.96 -7.37
CA ALA A 53 10.16 14.67 -7.91
C ALA A 53 9.87 14.29 -9.36
N LEU A 54 10.91 14.12 -10.19
CA LEU A 54 10.76 13.62 -11.56
C LEU A 54 10.27 12.16 -11.59
N PHE A 55 10.83 11.31 -10.74
CA PHE A 55 10.46 9.90 -10.63
C PHE A 55 9.01 9.72 -10.18
N TYR A 56 8.60 10.35 -9.09
CA TYR A 56 7.23 10.31 -8.57
C TYR A 56 6.30 11.35 -9.21
N SER A 57 6.47 11.58 -10.52
CA SER A 57 5.59 12.46 -11.30
C SER A 57 4.52 11.68 -12.06
N THR A 58 3.49 12.38 -12.54
CA THR A 58 2.44 11.85 -13.42
C THR A 58 2.94 11.46 -14.81
N ASP A 59 4.15 11.88 -15.19
CA ASP A 59 4.78 11.50 -16.46
C ASP A 59 5.66 10.25 -16.33
N ALA A 60 5.91 9.79 -15.09
CA ALA A 60 6.80 8.68 -14.75
C ALA A 60 6.08 7.68 -13.83
N PHE A 61 6.47 7.53 -12.58
CA PHE A 61 5.97 6.46 -11.71
C PHE A 61 4.46 6.54 -11.41
N TYR A 62 3.90 7.75 -11.33
CA TYR A 62 2.47 7.97 -11.11
C TYR A 62 1.68 8.19 -12.39
N ASP A 63 2.22 7.79 -13.56
CA ASP A 63 1.42 7.71 -14.78
C ASP A 63 0.36 6.59 -14.63
N PRO A 64 -0.95 6.91 -14.69
CA PRO A 64 -2.01 5.91 -14.61
C PRO A 64 -1.88 4.76 -15.60
N SER A 65 -1.35 5.03 -16.80
CA SER A 65 -1.20 4.02 -17.85
C SER A 65 -0.15 2.97 -17.53
N LEU A 66 0.76 3.24 -16.58
CA LEU A 66 1.79 2.30 -16.18
C LEU A 66 1.35 1.31 -15.11
N LEU A 67 0.17 1.47 -14.49
CA LEU A 67 -0.35 0.50 -13.50
C LEU A 67 -0.56 -0.89 -14.09
N VAL A 68 -0.75 -1.00 -15.41
CA VAL A 68 -0.82 -2.28 -16.12
C VAL A 68 0.47 -3.10 -15.98
N LEU A 69 1.60 -2.46 -15.65
CA LEU A 69 2.89 -3.14 -15.44
C LEU A 69 3.01 -3.75 -14.04
N ASP A 70 2.15 -3.36 -13.10
CA ASP A 70 2.15 -3.92 -11.76
C ASP A 70 1.71 -5.39 -11.80
N GLN A 71 2.36 -6.25 -11.02
CA GLN A 71 2.04 -7.67 -10.91
C GLN A 71 1.41 -7.98 -9.55
N LEU A 72 0.48 -8.92 -9.52
CA LEU A 72 -0.06 -9.43 -8.26
C LEU A 72 1.00 -10.27 -7.57
N GLN A 73 1.26 -9.99 -6.29
CA GLN A 73 2.19 -10.81 -5.51
C GLN A 73 1.68 -12.25 -5.38
N PRO A 74 2.55 -13.27 -5.48
CA PRO A 74 2.12 -14.67 -5.41
C PRO A 74 1.33 -15.00 -4.14
N GLY A 75 0.16 -15.61 -4.31
CA GLY A 75 -0.72 -16.04 -3.21
C GLY A 75 -1.49 -14.91 -2.51
N THR A 76 -1.46 -13.69 -3.04
CA THR A 76 -2.23 -12.56 -2.49
C THR A 76 -3.73 -12.83 -2.48
N ASP A 77 -4.26 -13.41 -3.55
CA ASP A 77 -5.67 -13.82 -3.65
C ASP A 77 -6.08 -14.76 -2.49
N ILE A 78 -5.28 -15.79 -2.26
CA ILE A 78 -5.46 -16.75 -1.16
C ILE A 78 -5.43 -16.03 0.19
N ALA A 79 -4.40 -15.22 0.42
CA ALA A 79 -4.22 -14.50 1.68
C ALA A 79 -5.35 -13.51 1.95
N ILE A 80 -5.80 -12.75 0.96
CA ILE A 80 -6.90 -11.80 1.11
C ILE A 80 -8.21 -12.53 1.42
N THR A 81 -8.53 -13.63 0.72
CA THR A 81 -9.70 -14.46 1.04
C THR A 81 -9.63 -14.96 2.47
N ARG A 82 -8.45 -15.43 2.90
CA ARG A 82 -8.24 -15.91 4.27
C ARG A 82 -8.44 -14.81 5.31
N LEU A 83 -7.91 -13.62 5.06
CA LEU A 83 -8.09 -12.46 5.95
C LEU A 83 -9.57 -12.06 6.04
N GLN A 84 -10.34 -12.15 4.95
CA GLN A 84 -11.78 -11.88 4.95
C GLN A 84 -12.58 -12.90 5.79
N GLU A 85 -12.10 -14.16 5.90
CA GLU A 85 -12.68 -15.16 6.82
C GLU A 85 -12.33 -14.86 8.29
N LEU A 86 -11.10 -14.41 8.54
CA LEU A 86 -10.52 -14.26 9.89
C LEU A 86 -10.88 -12.94 10.58
N TYR A 87 -10.96 -11.84 9.82
CA TYR A 87 -11.13 -10.49 10.32
C TYR A 87 -12.54 -9.96 10.06
N THR A 88 -13.02 -9.04 10.90
CA THR A 88 -14.31 -8.38 10.68
C THR A 88 -14.26 -7.47 9.45
N ASP A 89 -13.14 -6.75 9.32
CA ASP A 89 -12.88 -5.80 8.26
C ASP A 89 -11.51 -6.04 7.63
N VAL A 90 -11.38 -5.82 6.31
CA VAL A 90 -10.09 -5.86 5.60
C VAL A 90 -9.98 -4.60 4.75
N TYR A 91 -8.93 -3.82 4.99
CA TYR A 91 -8.70 -2.51 4.40
C TYR A 91 -7.37 -2.47 3.65
N ILE A 92 -7.36 -1.78 2.52
CA ILE A 92 -6.14 -1.40 1.81
C ILE A 92 -5.79 0.04 2.20
N LEU A 93 -4.55 0.26 2.61
CA LEU A 93 -4.01 1.56 2.99
C LEU A 93 -2.79 1.90 2.12
N THR A 94 -2.98 2.70 1.07
CA THR A 94 -1.94 2.95 0.07
C THR A 94 -1.41 4.38 0.11
N SER A 95 -0.10 4.54 -0.09
CA SER A 95 0.53 5.85 -0.32
C SER A 95 0.42 6.36 -1.75
N ARG A 96 -0.27 5.64 -2.65
CA ARG A 96 -0.62 6.15 -3.98
C ARG A 96 -1.46 7.42 -3.87
N PRO A 97 -1.25 8.40 -4.76
CA PRO A 97 -2.12 9.56 -4.84
C PRO A 97 -3.57 9.20 -5.13
N ASP A 98 -4.48 10.03 -4.64
CA ASP A 98 -5.93 9.89 -4.81
C ASP A 98 -6.37 9.89 -6.28
N PHE A 99 -5.67 10.62 -7.16
CA PHE A 99 -5.93 10.58 -8.60
C PHE A 99 -5.63 9.20 -9.25
N LEU A 100 -4.91 8.30 -8.55
CA LEU A 100 -4.72 6.91 -8.98
C LEU A 100 -5.78 5.95 -8.44
N ALA A 101 -6.82 6.45 -7.77
CA ALA A 101 -7.83 5.61 -7.14
C ALA A 101 -8.57 4.73 -8.15
N GLU A 102 -9.15 5.33 -9.18
CA GLU A 102 -9.88 4.59 -10.21
C GLU A 102 -8.98 3.58 -10.95
N PRO A 103 -7.78 3.95 -11.45
CA PRO A 103 -6.84 2.99 -12.04
C PRO A 103 -6.44 1.84 -11.10
N THR A 104 -6.26 2.10 -9.81
CA THR A 104 -5.89 1.07 -8.82
C THR A 104 -7.06 0.13 -8.54
N GLU A 105 -8.29 0.65 -8.43
CA GLU A 105 -9.52 -0.14 -8.28
C GLU A 105 -9.79 -1.01 -9.50
N GLN A 106 -9.55 -0.49 -10.72
CA GLN A 106 -9.64 -1.26 -11.96
C GLN A 106 -8.61 -2.40 -11.99
N TRP A 107 -7.37 -2.14 -11.57
CA TRP A 107 -6.33 -3.17 -11.47
C TRP A 107 -6.70 -4.26 -10.46
N LEU A 108 -7.20 -3.89 -9.27
CA LEU A 108 -7.71 -4.85 -8.28
C LEU A 108 -8.82 -5.73 -8.86
N SER A 109 -9.79 -5.12 -9.55
CA SER A 109 -10.88 -5.85 -10.20
C SER A 109 -10.39 -6.79 -11.30
N ALA A 110 -9.35 -6.43 -12.06
CA ALA A 110 -8.77 -7.29 -13.09
C ALA A 110 -8.12 -8.55 -12.51
N HIS A 111 -7.63 -8.48 -11.26
CA HIS A 111 -7.10 -9.61 -10.49
C HIS A 111 -8.15 -10.32 -9.62
N SER A 112 -9.44 -10.05 -9.84
CA SER A 112 -10.56 -10.62 -9.07
C SER A 112 -10.53 -10.29 -7.56
N LEU A 113 -9.74 -9.29 -7.15
CA LEU A 113 -9.74 -8.78 -5.78
C LEU A 113 -10.85 -7.74 -5.63
N ARG A 114 -11.86 -8.04 -4.81
CA ARG A 114 -13.00 -7.16 -4.59
C ARG A 114 -12.95 -6.55 -3.20
N PHE A 115 -12.78 -5.24 -3.17
CA PHE A 115 -12.85 -4.42 -1.97
C PHE A 115 -13.99 -3.42 -2.14
N PRO A 116 -14.87 -3.25 -1.14
CA PRO A 116 -15.74 -2.07 -1.12
C PRO A 116 -14.90 -0.81 -1.24
N ARG A 117 -15.36 0.21 -1.97
CA ARG A 117 -14.55 1.43 -2.21
C ARG A 117 -14.15 2.09 -0.89
N GLU A 118 -15.03 2.05 0.09
CA GLU A 118 -14.83 2.53 1.45
C GLU A 118 -13.82 1.71 2.27
N SER A 119 -13.33 0.58 1.78
CA SER A 119 -12.25 -0.20 2.40
C SER A 119 -10.87 0.10 1.82
N ILE A 120 -10.78 1.01 0.83
CA ILE A 120 -9.50 1.50 0.29
C ILE A 120 -9.29 2.94 0.75
N ARG A 121 -8.11 3.23 1.31
CA ARG A 121 -7.70 4.55 1.75
C ARG A 121 -6.45 4.98 0.99
N TYR A 122 -6.61 6.03 0.18
CA TYR A 122 -5.54 6.67 -0.55
C TYR A 122 -4.94 7.81 0.26
N LYS A 123 -3.65 8.04 0.08
CA LYS A 123 -3.00 9.23 0.64
C LYS A 123 -3.44 10.45 -0.18
N LEU A 124 -3.97 11.46 0.49
CA LEU A 124 -4.33 12.72 -0.16
C LEU A 124 -3.05 13.48 -0.52
N TYR A 125 -2.83 13.73 -1.80
CA TYR A 125 -1.81 14.67 -2.28
C TYR A 125 -2.55 15.90 -2.78
N ALA A 126 -2.52 16.99 -2.01
CA ALA A 126 -3.04 18.26 -2.50
C ALA A 126 -2.33 18.62 -3.81
N GLN A 127 -3.08 18.76 -4.90
CA GLN A 127 -2.56 19.34 -6.13
C GLN A 127 -2.41 20.85 -5.92
N GLY A 128 -1.18 21.34 -5.72
CA GLY A 128 -0.90 22.77 -5.58
C GLY A 128 0.31 23.08 -4.69
N GLU A 129 0.82 24.31 -4.81
CA GLU A 129 2.06 24.83 -4.22
C GLU A 129 2.11 24.86 -2.68
N ASP A 130 1.04 24.51 -1.98
CA ASP A 130 1.03 24.47 -0.51
C ASP A 130 1.59 23.14 0.02
N GLN A 131 2.87 22.91 -0.26
CA GLN A 131 3.67 21.77 0.24
C GLN A 131 3.81 21.73 1.78
N ARG A 132 3.19 22.67 2.51
CA ARG A 132 3.29 22.77 3.97
C ARG A 132 2.42 21.74 4.69
N GLU A 133 1.33 21.27 4.08
CA GLU A 133 0.47 20.20 4.62
C GLU A 133 0.91 18.79 4.19
N GLN A 134 1.82 18.65 3.23
CA GLN A 134 2.42 17.37 2.82
C GLN A 134 3.57 16.89 3.75
N ARG A 135 3.75 17.51 4.91
CA ARG A 135 4.88 17.26 5.82
C ARG A 135 4.79 15.97 6.63
N VAL A 136 3.64 15.29 6.63
CA VAL A 136 3.51 14.03 7.33
C VAL A 136 4.09 12.92 6.45
N SER A 137 5.21 12.34 6.89
CA SER A 137 5.81 11.19 6.20
C SER A 137 4.78 10.06 6.07
N THR A 138 4.89 9.24 5.03
CA THR A 138 3.98 8.10 4.82
C THR A 138 3.90 7.21 6.06
N ALA A 139 5.03 6.98 6.73
CA ALA A 139 5.10 6.24 7.98
C ALA A 139 4.20 6.85 9.07
N VAL A 140 4.32 8.15 9.34
CA VAL A 140 3.52 8.84 10.36
C VAL A 140 2.04 8.84 9.99
N TRP A 141 1.71 9.05 8.71
CA TRP A 141 0.31 9.03 8.26
C TRP A 141 -0.34 7.65 8.46
N LYS A 142 0.36 6.57 8.07
CA LYS A 142 -0.13 5.20 8.30
C LYS A 142 -0.24 4.89 9.79
N ALA A 143 0.73 5.32 10.60
CA ALA A 143 0.70 5.14 12.05
C ALA A 143 -0.48 5.86 12.72
N ILE A 144 -0.83 7.08 12.29
CA ILE A 144 -2.03 7.78 12.76
C ILE A 144 -3.30 6.98 12.45
N ILE A 145 -3.42 6.41 11.26
CA ILE A 145 -4.59 5.60 10.87
C ILE A 145 -4.70 4.34 11.73
N VAL A 146 -3.59 3.62 11.92
CA VAL A 146 -3.56 2.42 12.78
C VAL A 146 -3.90 2.78 14.22
N HIS A 147 -3.35 3.89 14.74
CA HIS A 147 -3.65 4.39 16.08
C HIS A 147 -5.14 4.77 16.25
N GLN A 148 -5.74 5.40 15.24
CA GLN A 148 -7.18 5.70 15.26
C GLN A 148 -8.02 4.42 15.23
N ALA A 149 -7.64 3.43 14.43
CA ALA A 149 -8.31 2.12 14.40
C ALA A 149 -8.21 1.40 15.77
N ALA A 150 -7.08 1.54 16.47
CA ALA A 150 -6.85 0.88 17.76
C ALA A 150 -7.81 1.33 18.87
N VAL A 151 -8.51 2.44 18.69
CA VAL A 151 -9.58 2.90 19.59
C VAL A 151 -10.87 2.08 19.40
N TRP A 152 -11.10 1.56 18.20
CA TRP A 152 -12.37 0.95 17.81
C TRP A 152 -12.31 -0.56 17.68
N TYR A 153 -11.14 -1.14 17.43
CA TYR A 153 -10.96 -2.57 17.16
C TYR A 153 -10.21 -3.27 18.30
N ASP A 154 -10.66 -4.48 18.64
CA ASP A 154 -10.04 -5.31 19.69
C ASP A 154 -8.74 -5.96 19.19
N HIS A 155 -8.63 -6.17 17.87
CA HIS A 155 -7.46 -6.73 17.22
C HIS A 155 -7.23 -6.10 15.86
N ILE A 156 -6.00 -5.68 15.60
CA ILE A 156 -5.55 -5.07 14.34
C ILE A 156 -4.38 -5.87 13.81
N LEU A 157 -4.45 -6.27 12.56
CA LEU A 157 -3.30 -6.71 11.79
C LEU A 157 -2.86 -5.57 10.86
N PHE A 158 -1.60 -5.15 10.96
CA PHE A 158 -1.00 -4.18 10.06
C PHE A 158 0.10 -4.86 9.22
N ILE A 159 -0.03 -4.82 7.89
CA ILE A 159 0.90 -5.44 6.95
C ILE A 159 1.47 -4.36 6.03
N ASP A 160 2.79 -4.21 5.99
CA ASP A 160 3.49 -3.20 5.19
C ASP A 160 4.93 -3.66 4.94
N ASP A 161 5.43 -3.59 3.71
CA ASP A 161 6.79 -4.07 3.37
C ASP A 161 7.88 -3.04 3.75
N ASP A 162 7.53 -1.77 3.94
CA ASP A 162 8.48 -0.74 4.36
C ASP A 162 8.72 -0.79 5.88
N VAL A 163 9.96 -1.11 6.25
CA VAL A 163 10.42 -1.16 7.65
C VAL A 163 10.17 0.15 8.41
N LYS A 164 10.19 1.31 7.74
CA LYS A 164 9.92 2.62 8.37
C LYS A 164 8.46 2.75 8.78
N ASN A 165 7.54 2.29 7.93
CA ASN A 165 6.11 2.31 8.25
C ASN A 165 5.82 1.40 9.44
N ARG A 166 6.38 0.17 9.44
CA ARG A 166 6.26 -0.77 10.56
C ARG A 166 6.86 -0.23 11.86
N ALA A 167 8.05 0.37 11.78
CA ALA A 167 8.72 0.94 12.95
C ALA A 167 7.92 2.11 13.56
N GLU A 168 7.33 2.96 12.72
CA GLU A 168 6.50 4.07 13.19
C GLU A 168 5.22 3.56 13.89
N VAL A 169 4.53 2.57 13.33
CA VAL A 169 3.38 1.94 14.00
C VAL A 169 3.79 1.31 15.33
N ALA A 170 4.92 0.59 15.36
CA ALA A 170 5.43 -0.04 16.58
C ALA A 170 5.77 0.97 17.68
N ALA A 171 6.22 2.18 17.32
CA ALA A 171 6.57 3.23 18.27
C ALA A 171 5.39 3.68 19.15
N HIS A 172 4.15 3.46 18.71
CA HIS A 172 2.95 3.75 19.49
C HIS A 172 2.63 2.69 20.58
N GLN A 173 3.33 1.56 20.60
CA GLN A 173 3.20 0.51 21.64
C GLN A 173 1.76 0.02 21.87
N LEU A 174 0.98 -0.07 20.79
CA LEU A 174 -0.42 -0.48 20.84
C LEU A 174 -0.52 -2.00 21.08
N SER A 175 -1.08 -2.41 22.21
CA SER A 175 -1.14 -3.82 22.62
C SER A 175 -2.07 -4.70 21.77
N ASN A 176 -2.97 -4.08 21.00
CA ASN A 176 -3.93 -4.74 20.13
C ASN A 176 -3.50 -4.75 18.63
N VAL A 177 -2.26 -4.38 18.32
CA VAL A 177 -1.75 -4.34 16.94
C VAL A 177 -0.68 -5.41 16.73
N GLU A 178 -0.97 -6.36 15.85
CA GLU A 178 0.00 -7.28 15.24
C GLU A 178 0.59 -6.63 13.98
N ILE A 179 1.92 -6.63 13.85
CA ILE A 179 2.63 -6.02 12.73
C ILE A 179 3.36 -7.11 11.93
N LYS A 180 3.16 -7.13 10.61
CA LYS A 180 3.77 -8.07 9.68
C LYS A 180 4.38 -7.36 8.48
N GLU A 181 5.36 -8.00 7.86
CA GLU A 181 6.01 -7.50 6.64
C GLU A 181 5.27 -7.91 5.37
N SER A 182 4.64 -9.08 5.38
CA SER A 182 4.01 -9.65 4.18
C SER A 182 2.78 -10.48 4.51
N LEU A 183 2.06 -10.88 3.44
CA LEU A 183 0.88 -11.75 3.50
C LEU A 183 1.22 -13.24 3.68
N ALA A 184 2.51 -13.62 3.73
CA ALA A 184 2.96 -15.01 3.62
C ALA A 184 2.32 -15.96 4.65
N ASP A 185 2.13 -15.49 5.89
CA ASP A 185 1.53 -16.24 6.99
C ASP A 185 0.07 -16.67 6.72
N TYR A 186 -0.60 -16.06 5.73
CA TYR A 186 -2.00 -16.30 5.38
C TYR A 186 -2.17 -17.08 4.08
N ILE A 187 -1.07 -17.54 3.46
CA ILE A 187 -1.09 -18.36 2.24
C ILE A 187 -1.13 -19.85 2.59
N PHE A 188 -0.46 -20.28 3.66
CA PHE A 188 -0.27 -21.70 3.99
C PHE A 188 -0.47 -21.96 5.49
N ASP A 189 -1.65 -22.45 5.91
CA ASP A 189 -1.81 -23.05 7.25
C ASP A 189 -2.42 -24.48 7.26
N ASP A 190 -2.52 -25.12 6.09
CA ASP A 190 -3.15 -26.44 5.87
C ASP A 190 -4.65 -26.53 6.25
N SER A 191 -5.29 -25.46 6.72
CA SER A 191 -6.74 -25.46 6.91
C SER A 191 -7.46 -25.22 5.58
N PRO A 192 -8.63 -25.85 5.36
CA PRO A 192 -9.43 -25.60 4.17
C PRO A 192 -9.88 -24.14 4.10
N ILE A 193 -9.70 -23.54 2.93
CA ILE A 193 -10.35 -22.29 2.50
C ILE A 193 -11.78 -22.68 2.09
N ILE A 194 -12.80 -22.04 2.66
CA ILE A 194 -14.19 -22.31 2.29
C ILE A 194 -14.60 -21.20 1.30
N LEU A 195 -14.42 -21.49 0.01
CA LEU A 195 -14.87 -20.66 -1.11
C LEU A 195 -16.40 -20.64 -1.23
#